data_AF-A0A965AYW0-F1
#
_entry.id   AF-A0A965AYW0-F1
#
_cell.length_a   1.000
_cell.length_b   1.000
_cell.length_c   1.000
_cell.angle_alpha   90.00
_cell.angle_beta   90.00
_cell.angle_gamma   90.00
#
_symmetry.space_group_name_H-M   'P 1'
#
loop_
_entity.id
_entity.type
_entity.pdbx_description
1 polymer ?
#
loop_
_entity_poly.entity_id
_entity_poly.type
_entity_poly.pdbx_seq_one_letter_code
_entity_poly.pdbx_strand_id
1 'polypeptide(L)'
;MTLSIWPKLIIFTSILVSILGFAPNQARAERIKDVATIAGVRSNQLVGYGIVVGLAGTGDGGTGITLQSMQSMVSRFGIVTDVGGLNARNVAAVMVTTDLPPFVKPGQRLDVTVSTIGGASSLRG
;
A
#
# COMPACT_ATOMS: atom_id res chain seq x y z
N MET A 1 11.61 -24.13 -80.48
CA MET A 1 10.40 -24.26 -79.64
C MET A 1 10.67 -23.58 -78.29
N THR A 2 10.80 -22.25 -78.24
CA THR A 2 11.25 -21.53 -77.02
C THR A 2 10.59 -20.15 -76.79
N LEU A 3 9.65 -19.71 -77.64
CA LEU A 3 9.10 -18.34 -77.57
C LEU A 3 7.81 -18.14 -76.73
N SER A 4 7.33 -19.16 -75.99
CA SER A 4 6.07 -19.07 -75.21
C SER A 4 6.28 -19.16 -73.68
N ILE A 5 7.49 -18.84 -73.20
CA ILE A 5 7.87 -19.01 -71.78
C ILE A 5 7.79 -17.68 -71.02
N TRP A 6 8.11 -16.57 -71.71
CA TRP A 6 8.17 -15.21 -71.14
C TRP A 6 6.84 -14.67 -70.60
N PRO A 7 5.69 -14.77 -71.29
CA PRO A 7 4.43 -14.26 -70.73
C PRO A 7 3.94 -15.09 -69.54
N LYS A 8 4.22 -16.40 -69.52
CA LYS A 8 3.88 -17.29 -68.40
C LYS A 8 4.70 -16.96 -67.15
N LEU A 9 5.97 -16.58 -67.34
CA LEU A 9 6.84 -16.15 -66.24
C LEU A 9 6.37 -14.82 -65.63
N ILE A 10 5.94 -13.86 -66.45
CA ILE A 10 5.43 -12.56 -65.97
C ILE A 10 4.11 -12.72 -65.20
N ILE A 11 3.21 -13.59 -65.67
CA ILE A 11 1.95 -13.88 -64.96
C ILE A 11 2.26 -14.59 -63.64
N PHE A 12 3.19 -15.55 -63.65
CA PHE A 12 3.59 -16.28 -62.44
C PHE A 12 4.25 -15.35 -61.41
N THR A 13 5.14 -14.45 -61.82
CA THR A 13 5.76 -13.47 -60.90
C THR A 13 4.74 -12.45 -60.38
N SER A 14 3.78 -12.01 -61.20
CA SER A 14 2.71 -11.10 -60.76
C SER A 14 1.77 -11.76 -59.75
N ILE A 15 1.43 -13.03 -59.94
CA ILE A 15 0.64 -13.82 -58.99
C ILE A 15 1.42 -14.02 -57.68
N LEU A 16 2.72 -14.35 -57.75
CA LEU A 16 3.57 -14.52 -56.58
C LEU A 16 3.69 -13.23 -55.76
N VAL A 17 3.88 -12.09 -56.42
CA VAL A 17 3.93 -10.77 -55.77
C VAL A 17 2.60 -10.42 -55.12
N SER A 18 1.48 -10.73 -55.77
CA SER A 18 0.15 -10.51 -55.20
C SER A 18 -0.07 -11.37 -53.96
N ILE A 19 0.33 -12.65 -53.98
CA ILE A 19 0.19 -13.55 -52.83
C ILE A 19 1.04 -13.08 -51.63
N LEU A 20 2.27 -12.59 -51.87
CA LEU A 20 3.09 -12.03 -50.81
C LEU A 20 2.52 -10.71 -50.26
N GLY A 21 1.83 -9.92 -51.08
CA GLY A 21 1.17 -8.68 -50.66
C GLY A 21 -0.06 -8.87 -49.77
N PHE A 22 -0.68 -10.05 -49.80
CA PHE A 22 -1.87 -10.39 -49.00
C PHE A 22 -1.57 -11.20 -47.72
N ALA A 23 -0.30 -11.24 -47.27
CA ALA A 23 0.01 -11.86 -45.99
C ALA A 23 -0.75 -11.16 -44.85
N PRO A 24 -1.53 -11.88 -44.01
CA PRO A 24 -2.24 -11.25 -42.91
C PRO A 24 -1.24 -10.68 -41.92
N ASN A 25 -1.21 -9.36 -41.79
CA ASN A 25 -0.47 -8.72 -40.71
C ASN A 25 -1.06 -9.20 -39.38
N GLN A 26 -0.22 -9.83 -38.55
CA GLN A 26 -0.63 -10.24 -37.21
C GLN A 26 -0.95 -8.98 -36.40
N ALA A 27 -2.24 -8.73 -36.17
CA ALA A 27 -2.69 -7.65 -35.33
C ALA A 27 -2.23 -7.91 -33.89
N ARG A 28 -1.23 -7.16 -33.43
CA ARG A 28 -0.77 -7.17 -32.05
C ARG A 28 -1.75 -6.37 -31.18
N ALA A 29 -2.80 -7.02 -30.71
CA ALA A 29 -3.70 -6.45 -29.73
C ALA A 29 -3.09 -6.58 -28.34
N GLU A 30 -2.47 -5.51 -27.85
CA GLU A 30 -2.06 -5.39 -26.46
C GLU A 30 -3.23 -4.87 -25.63
N ARG A 31 -3.45 -5.42 -24.44
CA ARG A 31 -4.60 -5.01 -23.63
C ARG A 31 -4.29 -3.63 -23.05
N ILE A 32 -5.27 -2.72 -23.05
CA ILE A 32 -5.10 -1.36 -22.50
C ILE A 32 -4.60 -1.39 -21.05
N LYS A 33 -5.03 -2.37 -20.25
CA LYS A 33 -4.55 -2.56 -18.86
C LYS A 33 -3.07 -2.94 -18.72
N ASP A 34 -2.44 -3.42 -19.80
CA ASP A 34 -1.03 -3.81 -19.83
C ASP A 34 -0.13 -2.61 -20.21
N VAL A 35 -0.69 -1.56 -20.82
CA VAL A 35 0.02 -0.35 -21.29
C VAL A 35 -0.42 0.96 -20.62
N ALA A 36 -1.47 0.94 -19.79
CA ALA A 36 -1.98 2.12 -19.10
C ALA A 36 -1.88 1.98 -17.57
N THR A 37 -1.32 2.98 -16.90
CA THR A 37 -1.37 3.13 -15.45
C THR A 37 -2.49 4.08 -15.06
N ILE A 38 -3.15 3.81 -13.93
CA ILE A 38 -4.22 4.67 -13.43
C ILE A 38 -3.60 5.93 -12.82
N ALA A 39 -3.85 7.09 -13.43
CA ALA A 39 -3.45 8.38 -12.87
C ALA A 39 -4.16 8.62 -11.53
N GLY A 40 -3.42 9.04 -10.49
CA GLY A 40 -3.98 9.35 -9.17
C GLY A 40 -3.91 8.22 -8.14
N VAL A 41 -3.26 7.09 -8.48
CA VAL A 41 -2.88 6.06 -7.51
C VAL A 41 -1.82 6.63 -6.57
N ARG A 42 -2.28 7.18 -5.44
CA ARG A 42 -1.42 7.64 -4.35
C ARG A 42 -1.68 6.77 -3.14
N SER A 43 -0.62 6.26 -2.53
CA SER A 43 -0.68 5.82 -1.14
C SER A 43 -0.83 7.05 -0.25
N ASN A 44 -1.66 6.94 0.80
CA ASN A 44 -1.80 7.99 1.81
C ASN A 44 -1.26 7.46 3.12
N GLN A 45 -0.34 8.19 3.74
CA GLN A 45 0.16 7.82 5.05
C GLN A 45 -0.89 8.15 6.10
N LEU A 46 -1.27 7.17 6.90
CA LEU A 46 -2.10 7.35 8.07
C LEU A 46 -1.20 7.35 9.31
N VAL A 47 -1.38 8.35 10.15
CA VAL A 47 -0.67 8.49 11.43
C VAL A 47 -1.71 8.63 12.52
N GLY A 48 -1.61 7.81 13.55
CA GLY A 48 -2.47 7.81 14.72
C GLY A 48 -1.65 7.90 16.00
N TYR A 49 -2.28 8.45 17.03
CA TYR A 49 -1.76 8.45 18.40
C TYR A 49 -2.63 7.54 19.26
N GLY A 50 -2.00 6.74 20.11
CA GLY A 50 -2.70 5.83 21.01
C GLY A 50 -1.94 5.56 22.28
N ILE A 51 -2.54 4.75 23.14
CA ILE A 51 -1.92 4.24 24.35
C ILE A 51 -2.12 2.73 24.40
N VAL A 52 -1.05 2.01 24.74
CA VAL A 52 -1.07 0.58 25.05
C VAL A 52 -1.02 0.40 26.56
N VAL A 53 -1.90 -0.42 27.10
CA VAL A 53 -2.01 -0.73 28.54
C VAL A 53 -1.74 -2.22 28.78
N GLY A 54 -1.33 -2.57 30.00
CA GLY A 54 -1.11 -3.97 30.39
C GLY A 54 0.30 -4.49 30.08
N LEU A 55 1.27 -3.60 29.94
CA LEU A 55 2.67 -3.98 29.77
C LEU A 55 3.26 -4.50 31.10
N ALA A 56 4.16 -5.48 31.05
CA ALA A 56 4.80 -6.08 32.21
C ALA A 56 5.97 -5.23 32.76
N GLY A 57 5.70 -3.98 33.14
CA GLY A 57 6.71 -3.07 33.68
C GLY A 57 7.64 -2.43 32.64
N THR A 58 7.40 -2.69 31.36
CA THR A 58 8.18 -2.18 30.21
C THR A 58 7.59 -0.91 29.59
N GLY A 59 6.62 -0.27 30.24
CA GLY A 59 5.99 0.97 29.79
C GLY A 59 6.87 2.20 29.94
N ASP A 60 6.32 3.37 29.63
CA ASP A 60 7.08 4.62 29.50
C ASP A 60 7.58 5.21 30.82
N GLY A 61 7.25 4.61 31.96
CA GLY A 61 7.81 4.98 33.27
C GLY A 61 7.45 6.38 33.77
N GLY A 62 6.57 7.12 33.07
CA GLY A 62 6.07 8.43 33.49
C GLY A 62 6.51 9.61 32.62
N THR A 63 6.78 9.41 31.32
CA THR A 63 6.92 10.54 30.39
C THR A 63 5.65 11.42 30.44
N GLY A 64 5.82 12.75 30.48
CA GLY A 64 4.71 13.70 30.67
C GLY A 64 3.57 13.55 29.65
N ILE A 65 3.90 13.18 28.41
CA ILE A 65 2.94 12.91 27.32
C ILE A 65 2.06 11.68 27.66
N THR A 66 2.66 10.61 28.18
CA THR A 66 1.92 9.38 28.52
C THR A 66 1.03 9.60 29.74
N LEU A 67 1.51 10.34 30.75
CA LEU A 67 0.71 10.67 31.95
C LEU A 67 -0.49 11.58 31.63
N GLN A 68 -0.30 12.61 30.81
CA GLN A 68 -1.39 13.49 30.37
C GLN A 68 -2.45 12.73 29.55
N SER A 69 -2.01 11.78 28.73
CA SER A 69 -2.89 10.97 27.91
C SER A 69 -3.64 9.93 28.74
N MET A 70 -3.00 9.33 29.75
CA MET A 70 -3.66 8.50 30.76
C MET A 70 -4.71 9.31 31.54
N GLN A 71 -4.37 10.52 32.00
CA GLN A 71 -5.33 11.39 32.69
C GLN A 71 -6.54 11.69 31.81
N SER A 72 -6.33 11.99 30.53
CA SER A 72 -7.40 12.25 29.57
C SER A 72 -8.28 11.02 29.29
N MET A 73 -7.73 9.80 29.38
CA MET A 73 -8.52 8.57 29.29
C MET A 73 -9.35 8.34 30.54
N VAL A 74 -8.73 8.45 31.70
CA VAL A 74 -9.34 8.19 33.01
C VAL A 74 -10.44 9.23 33.29
N SER A 75 -10.25 10.49 32.87
CA SER A 75 -11.28 11.53 32.96
C SER A 75 -12.50 11.27 32.09
N ARG A 76 -12.34 10.63 30.92
CA ARG A 76 -13.49 10.17 30.09
C ARG A 76 -14.33 9.11 30.78
N PHE A 77 -13.74 8.36 31.72
CA PHE A 77 -14.46 7.41 32.57
C PHE A 77 -15.01 8.05 33.87
N GLY A 78 -14.95 9.37 33.99
CA GLY A 78 -15.46 10.10 35.16
C GLY A 78 -14.57 10.02 36.41
N ILE A 79 -13.36 9.48 36.27
CA ILE A 79 -12.39 9.38 37.36
C ILE A 79 -11.48 10.61 37.30
N VAL A 80 -11.51 11.42 38.35
CA VAL A 80 -10.65 12.60 38.49
C VAL A 80 -9.39 12.21 39.24
N THR A 81 -8.27 12.16 38.53
CA THR A 81 -6.94 11.87 39.09
C THR A 81 -5.92 12.90 38.59
N ASP A 82 -5.04 13.32 39.49
CA ASP A 82 -3.93 14.22 39.16
C ASP A 82 -2.73 13.44 38.58
N VAL A 83 -1.99 14.07 37.69
CA VAL A 83 -0.89 13.48 36.90
C VAL A 83 0.21 12.93 37.82
N GLY A 84 0.43 13.55 38.98
CA GLY A 84 1.45 13.15 39.95
C GLY A 84 1.21 11.80 40.67
N GLY A 85 -0.02 11.28 40.66
CA GLY A 85 -0.35 9.97 41.25
C GLY A 85 -0.32 8.81 40.26
N LEU A 86 -0.16 9.10 38.96
CA LEU A 86 -0.18 8.10 37.90
C LEU A 86 1.25 7.63 37.59
N ASN A 87 1.45 6.32 37.53
CA ASN A 87 2.73 5.73 37.14
C ASN A 87 2.53 4.90 35.87
N ALA A 88 3.19 5.31 34.79
CA ALA A 88 3.09 4.67 33.47
C ALA A 88 4.07 3.49 33.29
N ARG A 89 4.44 2.76 34.35
CA ARG A 89 5.30 1.57 34.22
C ARG A 89 4.67 0.43 33.40
N ASN A 90 3.34 0.35 33.37
CA ASN A 90 2.61 -0.69 32.63
C ASN A 90 1.85 -0.11 31.42
N VAL A 91 2.17 1.11 31.03
CA VAL A 91 1.44 1.88 30.00
C VAL A 91 2.44 2.59 29.10
N ALA A 92 2.20 2.57 27.79
CA ALA A 92 3.04 3.28 26.82
C ALA A 92 2.19 4.12 25.85
N ALA A 93 2.59 5.36 25.60
CA ALA A 93 2.09 6.16 24.50
C ALA A 93 2.76 5.72 23.20
N VAL A 94 1.95 5.44 22.20
CA VAL A 94 2.42 4.89 20.92
C VAL A 94 1.98 5.73 19.74
N MET A 95 2.84 5.79 18.74
CA MET A 95 2.52 6.24 17.40
C MET A 95 2.20 5.02 16.54
N VAL A 96 1.07 5.07 15.85
CA VAL A 96 0.65 4.04 14.90
C VAL A 96 0.74 4.64 13.51
N THR A 97 1.57 4.06 12.65
CA THR A 97 1.70 4.48 11.26
C THR A 97 1.34 3.35 10.32
N THR A 98 0.72 3.69 9.20
CA THR A 98 0.43 2.73 8.12
C THR A 98 0.29 3.46 6.81
N ASP A 99 0.65 2.80 5.72
CA ASP A 99 0.39 3.31 4.38
C ASP A 99 -0.94 2.75 3.89
N LEU A 100 -1.89 3.63 3.62
CA LEU A 100 -3.18 3.27 3.05
C LEU A 100 -3.04 3.14 1.53
N PRO A 101 -3.10 1.92 0.95
CA PRO A 101 -3.06 1.76 -0.48
C PRO A 101 -4.32 2.37 -1.13
N PRO A 102 -4.24 2.71 -2.42
CA PRO A 102 -5.40 3.17 -3.17
C PRO A 102 -6.47 2.06 -3.23
N PHE A 103 -7.74 2.45 -3.31
CA PHE A 103 -8.88 1.54 -3.49
C PHE A 103 -9.13 0.54 -2.34
N VAL A 104 -8.63 0.82 -1.13
CA VAL A 104 -8.98 0.05 0.08
C VAL A 104 -10.47 0.12 0.36
N LYS A 105 -11.08 -1.03 0.69
CA LYS A 105 -12.50 -1.14 1.04
C LYS A 105 -12.70 -1.18 2.56
N PRO A 106 -13.85 -0.72 3.08
CA PRO A 106 -14.19 -0.91 4.49
C PRO A 106 -14.09 -2.39 4.91
N GLY A 107 -13.41 -2.64 6.03
CA GLY A 107 -13.21 -3.99 6.58
C GLY A 107 -11.94 -4.70 6.09
N GLN A 108 -11.17 -4.11 5.17
CA GLN A 108 -9.87 -4.65 4.75
C GLN A 108 -8.83 -4.48 5.87
N ARG A 109 -8.01 -5.51 6.08
CA ARG A 109 -6.90 -5.46 7.04
C ARG A 109 -5.73 -4.66 6.45
N LEU A 110 -5.08 -3.87 7.30
CA LEU A 110 -3.89 -3.11 6.98
C LEU A 110 -2.80 -3.49 7.97
N ASP A 111 -1.57 -3.62 7.45
CA ASP A 111 -0.40 -3.78 8.29
C ASP A 111 -0.01 -2.42 8.86
N VAL A 112 0.20 -2.37 10.16
CA VAL A 112 0.50 -1.14 10.90
C VAL A 112 1.83 -1.30 11.62
N THR A 113 2.59 -0.22 11.70
CA THR A 113 3.79 -0.13 12.54
C THR A 113 3.42 0.62 13.80
N VAL A 114 3.68 0.01 14.95
CA VAL A 114 3.45 0.63 16.26
C VAL A 114 4.79 0.88 16.92
N SER A 115 5.06 2.14 17.24
CA SER A 115 6.30 2.58 17.87
C SER A 115 5.99 3.34 19.15
N THR A 116 6.77 3.10 20.20
CA THR A 116 6.67 3.92 21.41
C THR A 116 7.16 5.34 21.13
N ILE A 117 6.48 6.32 21.71
CA ILE A 117 6.89 7.73 21.70
C ILE A 117 7.74 8.03 22.95
N GLY A 118 7.60 7.23 24.00
CA GLY A 118 8.26 7.42 25.28
C GLY A 118 9.43 6.46 25.51
N GLY A 119 9.63 6.11 26.78
CA GLY A 119 10.74 5.28 27.25
C GLY A 119 10.45 3.78 27.31
N ALA A 120 9.31 3.31 26.80
CA ALA A 120 8.95 1.89 26.87
C ALA A 120 10.01 1.00 26.19
N SER A 121 10.49 0.00 26.92
CA SER A 121 11.49 -0.95 26.41
C SER A 121 10.89 -2.08 25.58
N SER A 122 9.59 -2.37 25.79
CA SER A 122 8.84 -3.39 25.05
C SER A 122 7.35 -3.06 25.03
N LEU A 123 6.72 -3.25 23.87
CA LEU A 123 5.26 -3.24 23.69
C LEU A 123 4.65 -4.65 23.74
N ARG A 124 5.49 -5.68 23.93
CA ARG A 124 5.05 -7.04 24.24
C ARG A 124 4.92 -7.12 25.76
N GLY A 125 3.66 -7.13 26.23
CA GLY A 125 3.31 -7.34 27.63
C GLY A 125 3.50 -8.77 28.07
#